data_AF-A0A660W4W8-F1
#
_entry.id   AF-A0A660W4W8-F1
#
_cell.length_a   1.000
_cell.length_b   1.000
_cell.length_c   1.000
_cell.angle_alpha   90.00
_cell.angle_beta   90.00
_cell.angle_gamma   90.00
#
_symmetry.space_group_name_H-M   'P 1'
#
loop_
_entity.id
_entity.type
_entity.pdbx_description
1 polymer ?
#
loop_
_entity_poly.entity_id
_entity_poly.type
_entity_poly.pdbx_seq_one_letter_code
_entity_poly.pdbx_strand_id
1 'polypeptide(L)'
;MWYYSDYIKIKTDLVDVYSEETDKQSPHRWKAFIPHDSFRELLSDLLPALERGNPNTTKSLWIYGSYGTGKTFASFTIKHLLEDNPAEVKAYLEAYDKTRDLASRF
;
A
#
# COMPACT_ATOMS: atom_id res chain seq x y z
N MET A 1 28.28 7.33 -27.25
CA MET A 1 28.65 6.59 -26.02
C MET A 1 27.42 6.57 -25.14
N TRP A 2 27.01 5.43 -24.60
CA TRP A 2 25.82 5.30 -23.76
C TRP A 2 26.30 5.21 -22.31
N TYR A 3 25.77 6.03 -21.41
CA TYR A 3 26.11 6.00 -19.98
C TYR A 3 24.95 5.47 -19.16
N TYR A 4 25.26 4.74 -18.08
CA TYR A 4 24.22 4.26 -17.16
C TYR A 4 23.37 5.40 -16.58
N SER A 5 23.96 6.58 -16.38
CA SER A 5 23.26 7.80 -15.94
C SER A 5 22.16 8.28 -16.89
N ASP A 6 22.22 7.88 -18.17
CA ASP A 6 21.22 8.26 -19.17
C ASP A 6 19.93 7.43 -19.03
N TYR A 7 20.02 6.24 -18.43
CA TYR A 7 18.93 5.27 -18.29
C TYR A 7 18.51 5.00 -16.85
N ILE A 8 19.42 5.18 -15.90
CA ILE A 8 19.22 4.92 -14.49
C ILE A 8 19.26 6.25 -13.74
N LYS A 9 18.16 6.57 -13.05
CA LYS A 9 18.06 7.75 -12.20
C LYS A 9 17.68 7.32 -10.80
N ILE A 10 18.26 7.99 -9.81
CA ILE A 10 17.83 7.84 -8.43
C ILE A 10 16.49 8.56 -8.29
N LYS A 11 15.52 7.86 -7.71
CA LYS A 11 14.26 8.47 -7.32
C LYS A 11 14.51 9.35 -6.10
N THR A 12 14.72 10.64 -6.30
CA THR A 12 15.13 11.60 -5.25
C THR A 12 14.03 11.87 -4.22
N ASP A 13 12.78 11.53 -4.53
CA ASP A 13 11.62 11.63 -3.65
C ASP A 13 11.34 10.33 -2.88
N LEU A 14 12.25 9.35 -2.90
CA LEU A 14 12.12 8.13 -2.10
C LEU A 14 12.13 8.48 -0.61
N VAL A 15 11.17 7.89 0.12
CA VAL A 15 11.08 7.99 1.58
C VAL A 15 11.59 6.68 2.17
N ASP A 16 12.73 6.75 2.84
CA ASP A 16 13.34 5.58 3.49
C ASP A 16 12.53 5.12 4.71
N VAL A 17 11.98 6.07 5.46
CA VAL A 17 11.17 5.80 6.66
C VAL A 17 9.85 6.53 6.54
N TYR A 18 8.78 5.77 6.29
CA TYR A 18 7.43 6.32 6.27
C TYR A 18 6.95 6.59 7.69
N SER A 19 6.48 7.80 7.94
CA SER A 19 5.99 8.28 9.24
C SER A 19 4.76 9.17 9.05
N GLU A 20 4.01 9.41 10.12
CA GLU A 20 2.87 10.34 10.10
C GLU A 20 3.28 11.76 9.64
N GLU A 21 4.47 12.22 10.02
CA GLU A 21 4.99 13.52 9.57
C GLU A 21 5.20 13.53 8.05
N THR A 22 5.79 12.46 7.51
CA THR A 22 6.01 12.35 6.06
C THR A 22 4.70 12.27 5.29
N ASP A 23 3.72 11.56 5.85
CA ASP A 23 2.37 11.45 5.31
C ASP A 23 1.67 12.80 5.21
N LYS A 24 1.73 13.60 6.29
CA LYS A 24 1.17 14.96 6.35
C LYS A 24 1.86 15.91 5.39
N GLN A 25 3.19 15.85 5.29
CA GLN A 25 3.96 16.72 4.40
C GLN A 25 3.75 16.38 2.92
N SER A 26 3.36 15.14 2.60
CA SER A 26 3.19 14.70 1.22
C SER A 26 2.09 13.63 1.09
N PRO A 27 0.81 14.03 1.05
CA PRO A 27 -0.33 13.11 1.13
C PRO A 27 -0.46 12.10 -0.02
N HIS A 28 0.26 12.25 -1.13
CA HIS A 28 0.24 11.31 -2.25
C HIS A 28 1.38 10.28 -2.21
N ARG A 29 2.30 10.38 -1.24
CA ARG A 29 3.48 9.49 -1.19
C ARG A 29 3.14 8.06 -0.85
N TRP A 30 1.98 7.80 -0.23
CA TRP A 30 1.51 6.44 0.03
C TRP A 30 1.42 5.56 -1.23
N LYS A 31 1.18 6.19 -2.40
CA LYS A 31 1.11 5.50 -3.71
C LYS A 31 2.46 4.93 -4.16
N ALA A 32 3.56 5.32 -3.53
CA ALA A 32 4.89 4.75 -3.80
C ALA A 32 5.09 3.38 -3.13
N PHE A 33 4.17 2.92 -2.27
CA PHE A 33 4.22 1.58 -1.70
C PHE A 33 4.02 0.53 -2.80
N ILE A 34 4.97 -0.40 -2.90
CA ILE A 34 4.91 -1.49 -3.88
C ILE A 34 4.28 -2.72 -3.21
N PRO A 35 3.09 -3.15 -3.63
CA PRO A 35 2.42 -4.29 -3.03
C PRO A 35 3.18 -5.59 -3.33
N HIS A 36 3.34 -6.41 -2.30
CA HIS A 36 3.95 -7.75 -2.36
C HIS A 36 2.93 -8.79 -1.84
N ASP A 37 3.28 -10.07 -1.92
CA ASP A 37 2.34 -11.17 -1.65
C ASP A 37 1.72 -11.08 -0.24
N SER A 38 2.52 -10.80 0.79
CA SER A 38 2.00 -10.64 2.16
C SER A 38 1.06 -9.45 2.32
N PHE A 39 1.25 -8.36 1.54
CA PHE A 39 0.31 -7.24 1.54
C PHE A 39 -1.00 -7.61 0.86
N ARG A 40 -0.93 -8.39 -0.22
CA ARG A 40 -2.12 -8.92 -0.90
C ARG A 40 -2.91 -9.87 0.02
N GLU A 41 -2.23 -10.77 0.74
CA GLU A 41 -2.86 -11.64 1.74
C GLU A 41 -3.55 -10.80 2.83
N LEU A 42 -2.85 -9.79 3.35
CA LEU A 42 -3.39 -8.85 4.34
C LEU A 42 -4.68 -8.16 3.87
N LEU A 43 -4.72 -7.67 2.62
CA LEU A 43 -5.94 -7.07 2.05
C LEU A 43 -7.06 -8.12 1.85
N SER A 44 -6.69 -9.34 1.50
CA SER A 44 -7.64 -10.45 1.29
C SER A 44 -8.30 -10.89 2.59
N ASP A 45 -7.62 -10.75 3.73
CA ASP A 45 -8.19 -10.96 5.06
C ASP A 45 -8.94 -9.73 5.59
N LEU A 46 -8.44 -8.52 5.29
CA LEU A 46 -9.03 -7.24 5.71
C LEU A 46 -10.42 -7.02 5.12
N LEU A 47 -10.57 -7.17 3.81
CA LEU A 47 -11.82 -6.83 3.13
C LEU A 47 -13.02 -7.66 3.64
N PRO A 48 -12.94 -9.01 3.76
CA PRO A 48 -14.03 -9.79 4.36
C PRO A 48 -14.31 -9.44 5.83
N ALA A 49 -13.28 -9.04 6.59
CA ALA A 49 -13.44 -8.60 7.97
C ALA A 49 -14.25 -7.30 8.05
N LEU A 50 -13.99 -6.35 7.14
CA LEU A 50 -14.70 -5.07 7.05
C LEU A 50 -16.12 -5.22 6.50
N GLU A 51 -16.33 -6.08 5.51
CA GLU A 51 -17.65 -6.37 4.92
C GLU A 51 -18.59 -7.09 5.91
N ARG A 52 -18.05 -7.63 7.03
CA ARG A 52 -18.79 -8.40 8.05
C ARG A 52 -19.62 -9.55 7.49
N GLY A 53 -19.18 -10.14 6.38
CA GLY A 53 -19.90 -11.24 5.72
C GLY A 53 -19.96 -12.52 6.54
N ASN A 54 -19.07 -12.71 7.52
CA ASN A 54 -19.01 -13.88 8.38
C ASN A 54 -18.53 -13.53 9.80
N PRO A 55 -19.24 -13.92 10.88
CA PRO A 55 -18.79 -13.70 12.26
C PRO A 55 -17.41 -14.29 12.59
N ASN A 56 -16.95 -15.29 11.83
CA ASN A 56 -15.64 -15.91 12.02
C ASN A 56 -14.49 -15.14 11.34
N THR A 57 -14.78 -14.18 10.46
CA THR A 57 -13.77 -13.37 9.74
C THR A 57 -13.62 -11.96 10.32
N THR A 58 -14.40 -11.57 11.33
CA THR A 58 -14.31 -10.25 11.98
C THR A 58 -13.17 -10.14 13.00
N LYS A 59 -12.04 -10.81 12.75
CA LYS A 59 -10.90 -10.85 13.67
C LYS A 59 -9.96 -9.68 13.42
N SER A 60 -9.27 -9.24 14.47
CA SER A 60 -8.22 -8.23 14.36
C SER A 60 -7.04 -8.76 13.54
N LEU A 61 -6.48 -7.89 12.68
CA LEU A 61 -5.30 -8.21 11.87
C LEU A 61 -4.02 -7.76 12.56
N TRP A 62 -2.98 -8.58 12.45
CA TRP A 62 -1.66 -8.30 13.01
C TRP A 62 -0.61 -8.29 11.90
N ILE A 63 0.10 -7.17 11.76
CA ILE A 63 1.21 -7.02 10.81
C ILE A 63 2.52 -7.21 11.58
N TYR A 64 3.30 -8.23 11.23
CA TYR A 64 4.57 -8.56 11.87
C TYR A 64 5.68 -8.80 10.84
N GLY A 65 6.94 -8.72 11.27
CA GLY A 65 8.11 -8.90 10.40
C GLY A 65 9.33 -8.07 10.85
N SER A 66 10.48 -8.34 10.23
CA SER A 66 11.77 -7.71 10.57
C SER A 66 11.77 -6.18 10.46
N TYR A 67 12.67 -5.51 11.17
CA TYR A 67 12.83 -4.05 11.04
C TYR A 67 13.14 -3.64 9.59
N GLY A 68 12.62 -2.50 9.15
CA GLY A 68 12.86 -1.99 7.78
C GLY A 68 12.05 -2.65 6.66
N THR A 69 11.16 -3.61 6.94
CA THR A 69 10.35 -4.29 5.90
C THR A 69 9.07 -3.53 5.49
N GLY A 70 8.99 -2.23 5.75
CA GLY A 70 7.85 -1.40 5.30
C GLY A 70 6.52 -1.63 6.01
N LYS A 71 6.48 -2.24 7.21
CA LYS A 71 5.23 -2.46 7.97
C LYS A 71 4.45 -1.18 8.24
N THR A 72 5.12 -0.15 8.74
CA THR A 72 4.51 1.17 8.97
C THR A 72 3.96 1.73 7.66
N PHE A 73 4.73 1.60 6.58
CA PHE A 73 4.31 2.08 5.27
C PHE A 73 3.04 1.36 4.80
N ALA A 74 2.99 0.02 4.91
CA ALA A 74 1.81 -0.78 4.60
C ALA A 74 0.57 -0.35 5.42
N SER A 75 0.72 -0.06 6.72
CA SER A 75 -0.38 0.42 7.55
C SER A 75 -0.93 1.76 7.07
N PHE A 76 -0.06 2.70 6.68
CA PHE A 76 -0.49 3.98 6.11
C PHE A 76 -1.13 3.81 4.73
N THR A 77 -0.58 2.93 3.89
CA THR A 77 -1.21 2.58 2.60
C THR A 77 -2.63 2.09 2.83
N ILE A 78 -2.88 1.17 3.78
CA ILE A 78 -4.24 0.70 4.11
C ILE A 78 -5.13 1.84 4.56
N LYS A 79 -4.65 2.73 5.43
CA LYS A 79 -5.40 3.93 5.85
C LYS A 79 -5.88 4.73 4.63
N HIS A 80 -4.98 5.01 3.68
CA HIS A 80 -5.36 5.74 2.47
C HIS A 80 -6.30 4.96 1.55
N LEU A 81 -6.12 3.65 1.41
CA LEU A 81 -7.07 2.82 0.64
C LEU A 81 -8.50 2.92 1.19
N LEU A 82 -8.67 3.17 2.49
CA LEU A 82 -9.97 3.26 3.15
C LEU A 82 -10.53 4.69 3.24
N GLU A 83 -9.69 5.73 3.15
CA GLU A 83 -10.06 7.12 3.44
C GLU A 83 -9.95 8.07 2.24
N ASP A 84 -9.09 7.78 1.26
CA ASP A 84 -8.86 8.67 0.12
C ASP A 84 -9.95 8.53 -0.96
N ASN A 85 -9.90 9.40 -1.97
CA ASN A 85 -10.84 9.38 -3.08
C ASN A 85 -10.82 8.01 -3.80
N PRO A 86 -11.99 7.33 -3.98
CA PRO A 86 -12.07 6.02 -4.62
C PRO A 86 -11.42 5.96 -6.01
N ALA A 87 -11.46 7.05 -6.79
CA ALA A 87 -10.81 7.09 -8.10
C ALA A 87 -9.27 6.99 -8.00
N GLU A 88 -8.68 7.60 -6.97
CA GLU A 88 -7.23 7.52 -6.73
C GLU A 88 -6.82 6.15 -6.18
N VAL A 89 -7.64 5.60 -5.28
CA VAL A 89 -7.46 4.26 -4.71
C VAL A 89 -7.50 3.21 -5.81
N LYS A 90 -8.50 3.28 -6.69
CA LYS A 90 -8.65 2.38 -7.83
C LYS A 90 -7.47 2.48 -8.79
N ALA A 91 -7.04 3.69 -9.13
CA ALA A 91 -5.88 3.90 -9.99
C ALA A 91 -4.59 3.29 -9.40
N TYR A 92 -4.38 3.41 -8.08
CA TYR A 92 -3.26 2.77 -7.40
C TYR A 92 -3.35 1.23 -7.46
N LEU A 93 -4.51 0.65 -7.13
CA LEU A 93 -4.69 -0.80 -7.11
C LEU A 93 -4.54 -1.42 -8.50
N GLU A 94 -5.03 -0.74 -9.54
CA GLU A 94 -4.95 -1.19 -10.94
C GLU A 94 -3.53 -1.11 -11.52
N ALA A 95 -2.66 -0.27 -10.95
CA ALA A 95 -1.27 -0.12 -11.39
C ALA A 95 -0.41 -1.37 -11.12
N TYR A 96 -0.83 -2.25 -10.20
CA TYR A 96 -0.08 -3.45 -9.83
C TYR A 96 -0.90 -4.72 -10.07
N ASP A 97 -0.30 -5.70 -10.75
CA ASP A 97 -0.95 -6.98 -11.03
C ASP A 97 -1.38 -7.73 -9.76
N LYS A 98 -0.64 -7.56 -8.65
CA LYS A 98 -0.95 -8.18 -7.36
C LYS A 98 -2.18 -7.60 -6.66
N THR A 99 -2.71 -6.45 -7.07
CA THR A 99 -3.85 -5.80 -6.41
C THR A 99 -4.98 -5.43 -7.36
N ARG A 100 -4.76 -5.51 -8.68
CA ARG A 100 -5.72 -5.06 -9.69
C ARG A 100 -7.10 -5.67 -9.54
N ASP A 101 -7.20 -6.96 -9.23
CA ASP A 101 -8.47 -7.65 -9.06
C ASP A 101 -9.22 -7.28 -7.76
N LEU A 102 -8.52 -6.68 -6.79
CA LEU A 102 -9.16 -6.14 -5.58
C LEU A 102 -9.75 -4.74 -5.80
N ALA A 103 -9.41 -4.05 -6.88
CA ALA A 103 -9.80 -2.67 -7.14
C ALA A 103 -11.32 -2.46 -7.27
N SER A 104 -12.09 -3.51 -7.54
CA SER A 104 -13.56 -3.44 -7.57
C SER A 104 -14.23 -3.55 -6.20
N ARG A 105 -13.45 -3.82 -5.14
CA ARG A 105 -13.93 -3.98 -3.76
C ARG A 105 -13.69 -2.74 -2.89
N PHE A 106 -12.96 -1.77 -3.41
CA PHE A 106 -12.75 -0.43 -2.83
C PHE A 106 -13.54 0.59 -3.64
#